data_AF-A0A9E3C720-F1
#
_entry.id   AF-A0A9E3C720-F1
#
_cell.length_a   1.000
_cell.length_b   1.000
_cell.length_c   1.000
_cell.angle_alpha   90.00
_cell.angle_beta   90.00
_cell.angle_gamma   90.00
#
_symmetry.space_group_name_H-M   'P 1'
#
loop_
_entity.id
_entity.type
_entity.pdbx_description
1 polymer ?
#
loop_
_entity_poly.entity_id
_entity_poly.type
_entity_poly.pdbx_seq_one_letter_code
_entity_poly.pdbx_strand_id
1 'polypeptide(L)'
;MSPDNRDGHVTKTTVHLVRHGEVHNPDGVLYGRLPGYRLSEAGEGMARLAAEVLKGRDVTVVRSSPLERAVQTAAPIAAEFGVAPTTDDRLIESENFFEGKTFGVGDGSLRNPSVWRHLWNPFRPSWGEAYTHVADRVLAAVADARDAALGHEAVLVSHQLPIEIARRKAEGKTLWHRPDRRRCALASITSLVYEEGRLIRVDYAEPAGESGRQRIGGA
;
A
#
# COMPACT_ATOMS: atom_id res chain seq x y z
N MET A 1 16.96 5.54 50.16
CA MET A 1 15.86 5.93 49.26
C MET A 1 16.45 6.85 48.21
N SER A 2 16.81 6.29 47.06
CA SER A 2 17.30 7.07 45.91
C SER A 2 16.09 7.60 45.13
N PRO A 3 16.14 8.85 44.64
CA PRO A 3 15.00 9.48 44.00
C PRO A 3 14.75 8.89 42.60
N ASP A 4 13.47 8.71 42.33
CA ASP A 4 12.76 8.59 41.06
C ASP A 4 13.60 8.90 39.79
N ASN A 5 13.91 7.88 38.99
CA ASN A 5 14.30 8.05 37.58
C ASN A 5 13.16 7.50 36.70
N ARG A 6 12.07 8.27 36.61
CA ARG A 6 10.93 8.02 35.72
C ARG A 6 10.89 9.05 34.60
N ASP A 7 11.95 9.11 33.79
CA ASP A 7 11.79 9.55 32.41
C ASP A 7 11.46 8.31 31.58
N GLY A 8 10.22 7.83 31.76
CA GLY A 8 9.64 6.68 31.04
C GLY A 8 9.38 7.04 29.59
N HIS A 9 10.44 7.18 28.79
CA HIS A 9 10.31 7.39 27.35
C HIS A 9 9.70 6.14 26.69
N VAL A 10 8.39 6.20 26.46
CA VAL A 10 7.65 5.21 25.68
C VAL A 10 8.28 5.15 24.29
N THR A 11 8.84 4.00 23.92
CA THR A 11 9.40 3.80 22.58
C THR A 11 8.26 3.78 21.57
N LYS A 12 8.34 4.72 20.61
CA LYS A 12 7.35 4.91 19.56
C LYS A 12 7.95 4.58 18.21
N THR A 13 7.21 3.83 17.39
CA THR A 13 7.59 3.52 16.00
C THR A 13 6.41 3.74 15.09
N THR A 14 6.62 4.38 13.93
CA THR A 14 5.58 4.57 12.92
C THR A 14 5.93 3.80 11.65
N VAL A 15 4.99 3.03 11.10
CA VAL A 15 5.14 2.41 9.77
C VAL A 15 4.16 3.05 8.80
N HIS A 16 4.69 3.64 7.73
CA HIS A 16 3.94 4.29 6.66
C HIS A 16 3.77 3.33 5.49
N LEU A 17 2.52 2.96 5.20
CA LEU A 17 2.14 2.29 3.97
C LEU A 17 1.81 3.34 2.91
N VAL A 18 2.57 3.38 1.82
CA VAL A 18 2.40 4.35 0.72
C VAL A 18 1.91 3.63 -0.53
N ARG A 19 0.80 4.07 -1.14
CA ARG A 19 0.39 3.55 -2.45
C ARG A 19 1.30 4.13 -3.53
N HIS A 20 1.70 3.34 -4.52
CA HIS A 20 2.42 3.87 -5.68
C HIS A 20 1.68 5.05 -6.36
N GLY A 21 2.43 5.91 -7.06
CA GLY A 21 1.91 7.00 -7.87
C GLY A 21 1.15 6.52 -9.11
N GLU A 22 0.57 7.44 -9.87
CA GLU A 22 -0.11 7.12 -11.12
C GLU A 22 0.80 6.36 -12.11
N VAL A 23 0.25 5.36 -12.78
CA VAL A 23 0.95 4.54 -13.79
C VAL A 23 0.59 5.03 -15.18
N HIS A 24 1.58 5.09 -16.08
CA HIS A 24 1.33 5.32 -17.50
C HIS A 24 0.63 4.10 -18.11
N ASN A 25 -0.67 4.22 -18.38
CA ASN A 25 -1.53 3.14 -18.87
C ASN A 25 -2.51 3.66 -19.94
N PRO A 26 -2.02 4.05 -21.13
CA PRO A 26 -2.85 4.68 -22.16
C PRO A 26 -3.99 3.77 -22.66
N ASP A 27 -3.78 2.45 -22.62
CA ASP A 27 -4.73 1.46 -23.11
C ASP A 27 -5.74 0.99 -22.05
N GLY A 28 -5.68 1.54 -20.82
CA GLY A 28 -6.63 1.21 -19.76
C GLY A 28 -6.60 -0.27 -19.31
N VAL A 29 -5.45 -0.92 -19.40
CA VAL A 29 -5.28 -2.32 -19.02
C VAL A 29 -5.33 -2.48 -17.51
N LEU A 30 -6.06 -3.48 -17.01
CA LEU A 30 -5.94 -3.91 -15.62
C LEU A 30 -4.62 -4.65 -15.46
N TYR A 31 -3.58 -3.95 -15.03
CA TYR A 31 -2.22 -4.48 -15.07
C TYR A 31 -1.83 -5.35 -13.87
N GLY A 32 -2.43 -5.19 -12.70
CA GLY A 32 -2.13 -6.01 -11.51
C GLY A 32 -0.63 -6.22 -11.27
N ARG A 33 -0.15 -7.47 -11.39
CA ARG A 33 1.27 -7.84 -11.20
C ARG A 33 2.12 -7.80 -12.47
N LEU A 34 1.58 -7.40 -13.62
CA LEU A 34 2.31 -7.37 -14.89
C LEU A 34 3.54 -6.43 -14.82
N PRO A 35 4.69 -6.84 -15.40
CA PRO A 35 5.86 -5.98 -15.54
C PRO A 35 5.66 -4.92 -16.64
N GLY A 36 6.55 -3.92 -16.70
CA GLY A 36 6.55 -2.88 -17.74
C GLY A 36 5.60 -1.70 -17.49
N TYR A 37 4.90 -1.69 -16.35
CA TYR A 37 4.04 -0.60 -15.92
C TYR A 37 4.80 0.36 -14.99
N ARG A 38 5.37 1.40 -15.61
CA ARG A 38 6.07 2.52 -14.97
C ARG A 38 5.13 3.65 -14.56
N LEU A 39 5.60 4.52 -13.68
CA LEU A 39 4.91 5.77 -13.36
C LEU A 39 4.72 6.65 -14.61
N SER A 40 3.61 7.37 -14.63
CA SER A 40 3.42 8.53 -15.52
C SER A 40 4.20 9.72 -14.98
N GLU A 41 4.35 10.79 -15.77
CA GLU A 41 4.93 12.05 -15.30
C GLU A 41 4.18 12.61 -14.08
N ALA A 42 2.84 12.52 -14.10
CA ALA A 42 2.01 12.87 -12.95
C ALA A 42 2.30 11.96 -11.74
N GLY A 43 2.46 10.65 -11.96
CA GLY A 43 2.82 9.68 -10.93
C GLY A 43 4.18 9.94 -10.29
N GLU A 44 5.18 10.34 -11.07
CA GLU A 44 6.47 10.80 -10.56
C GLU A 44 6.33 12.06 -9.69
N GLY A 45 5.46 13.00 -10.10
CA GLY A 45 5.08 14.16 -9.30
C GLY A 45 4.43 13.77 -7.96
N MET A 46 3.51 12.80 -7.98
CA MET A 46 2.86 12.28 -6.78
C MET A 46 3.86 11.60 -5.83
N ALA A 47 4.82 10.85 -6.37
CA ALA A 47 5.88 10.22 -5.57
C ALA A 47 6.76 11.28 -4.85
N ARG A 48 7.09 12.38 -5.53
CA ARG A 48 7.79 13.52 -4.92
C ARG A 48 6.95 14.18 -3.81
N LEU A 49 5.65 14.38 -4.04
CA LEU A 49 4.76 14.94 -3.01
C LEU A 49 4.67 14.04 -1.76
N ALA A 50 4.67 12.71 -1.93
CA ALA A 50 4.72 11.79 -0.80
C ALA A 50 6.02 11.94 0.00
N ALA A 51 7.17 12.10 -0.66
CA ALA A 51 8.45 12.37 -0.01
C ALA A 51 8.42 13.71 0.76
N GLU A 52 7.92 14.78 0.15
CA GLU A 52 7.81 16.10 0.78
C GLU A 52 6.90 16.09 2.02
N VAL A 53 5.79 15.35 2.01
CA VAL A 53 4.92 15.23 3.21
C VAL A 53 5.60 14.45 4.34
N LEU A 54 6.54 13.55 4.01
CA LEU A 54 7.30 12.82 5.00
C LEU A 54 8.51 13.62 5.51
N LYS A 55 8.93 14.68 4.82
CA LYS A 55 10.08 15.50 5.18
C LYS A 55 10.07 15.94 6.65
N GLY A 56 11.24 15.86 7.28
CA GLY A 56 11.42 16.17 8.70
C GLY A 56 10.97 15.07 9.67
N ARG A 57 10.48 13.94 9.16
CA ARG A 57 10.32 12.69 9.93
C ARG A 57 11.65 11.97 10.10
N ASP A 58 11.65 11.01 11.02
CA ASP A 58 12.80 10.18 11.35
C ASP A 58 12.71 8.81 10.65
N VAL A 59 12.68 8.82 9.32
CA VAL A 59 12.57 7.59 8.52
C VAL A 59 13.95 6.95 8.37
N THR A 60 14.10 5.73 8.87
CA THR A 60 15.36 4.96 8.82
C THR A 60 15.26 3.70 7.96
N VAL A 61 14.05 3.30 7.57
CA VAL A 61 13.79 2.11 6.75
C VAL A 61 12.89 2.47 5.59
N VAL A 62 13.29 2.12 4.37
CA VAL A 62 12.45 2.19 3.17
C VAL A 62 12.42 0.84 2.48
N ARG A 63 11.23 0.27 2.30
CA ARG A 63 11.02 -0.91 1.45
C ARG A 63 9.94 -0.67 0.42
N SER A 64 9.93 -1.47 -0.63
CA SER A 64 8.93 -1.40 -1.68
C SER A 64 8.52 -2.79 -2.18
N SER A 65 7.33 -2.89 -2.73
CA SER A 65 7.00 -4.00 -3.63
C SER A 65 8.02 -4.08 -4.77
N PRO A 66 8.34 -5.28 -5.27
CA PRO A 66 9.28 -5.45 -6.39
C PRO A 66 8.78 -4.86 -7.73
N LEU A 67 7.47 -4.59 -7.87
CA LEU A 67 6.92 -4.01 -9.10
C LEU A 67 7.45 -2.60 -9.38
N GLU A 68 7.81 -2.35 -10.64
CA GLU A 68 8.53 -1.15 -11.12
C GLU A 68 7.95 0.17 -10.61
N ARG A 69 6.64 0.39 -10.73
CA ARG A 69 5.93 1.58 -10.21
C ARG A 69 6.12 1.83 -8.71
N ALA A 70 6.22 0.77 -7.90
CA ALA A 70 6.42 0.88 -6.47
C ALA A 70 7.88 1.24 -6.15
N VAL A 71 8.83 0.63 -6.86
CA VAL A 71 10.26 0.99 -6.78
C VAL A 71 10.48 2.44 -7.19
N GLN A 72 9.88 2.89 -8.30
CA GLN A 72 9.95 4.27 -8.77
C GLN A 72 9.32 5.26 -7.79
N THR A 73 8.24 4.85 -7.09
CA THR A 73 7.64 5.68 -6.03
C THR A 73 8.52 5.75 -4.78
N ALA A 74 9.20 4.65 -4.43
CA ALA A 74 10.09 4.58 -3.27
C ALA A 74 11.38 5.40 -3.46
N ALA A 75 11.87 5.53 -4.70
CA ALA A 75 13.13 6.20 -5.00
C ALA A 75 13.23 7.66 -4.47
N PRO A 76 12.28 8.58 -4.73
CA PRO A 76 12.36 9.93 -4.18
C PRO A 76 12.21 9.97 -2.65
N ILE A 77 11.43 9.05 -2.07
CA ILE A 77 11.29 8.95 -0.61
C ILE A 77 12.62 8.54 0.02
N ALA A 78 13.25 7.49 -0.52
CA ALA A 78 14.53 6.99 -0.07
C ALA A 78 15.63 8.06 -0.17
N ALA A 79 15.64 8.82 -1.28
CA ALA A 79 16.56 9.92 -1.48
C ALA A 79 16.39 11.06 -0.46
N GLU A 80 15.15 11.41 -0.08
CA GLU A 80 14.87 12.46 0.92
C GLU A 80 15.50 12.14 2.29
N PHE A 81 15.57 10.86 2.66
CA PHE A 81 16.12 10.43 3.96
C PHE A 81 17.54 9.85 3.89
N GLY A 82 18.13 9.76 2.70
CA GLY A 82 19.44 9.12 2.53
C GLY A 82 19.47 7.64 2.89
N VAL A 83 18.32 6.95 2.80
CA VAL A 83 18.17 5.53 3.14
C VAL A 83 18.22 4.69 1.86
N ALA A 84 18.98 3.60 1.84
CA ALA A 84 18.97 2.68 0.70
C ALA A 84 17.64 1.88 0.67
N PRO A 85 16.82 1.97 -0.39
CA PRO A 85 15.57 1.23 -0.45
C PRO A 85 15.83 -0.25 -0.74
N THR A 86 15.03 -1.12 -0.13
CA THR A 86 15.03 -2.57 -0.42
C THR A 86 13.68 -3.01 -0.98
N THR A 87 13.63 -4.19 -1.60
CA THR A 87 12.38 -4.81 -2.06
C THR A 87 11.90 -5.86 -1.06
N ASP A 88 10.58 -6.02 -0.96
CA ASP A 88 9.92 -7.05 -0.16
C ASP A 88 8.72 -7.61 -0.92
N ASP A 89 8.80 -8.89 -1.32
CA ASP A 89 7.77 -9.55 -2.12
C ASP A 89 6.41 -9.60 -1.43
N ARG A 90 6.38 -9.53 -0.10
CA ARG A 90 5.14 -9.50 0.67
C ARG A 90 4.35 -8.20 0.49
N LEU A 91 4.92 -7.18 -0.15
CA LEU A 91 4.25 -5.91 -0.47
C LEU A 91 3.60 -5.90 -1.86
N ILE A 92 3.75 -6.96 -2.67
CA ILE A 92 3.22 -7.05 -4.03
C ILE A 92 1.68 -6.91 -4.08
N GLU A 93 1.13 -6.44 -5.21
CA GLU A 93 -0.32 -6.39 -5.44
C GLU A 93 -0.93 -7.80 -5.28
N SER A 94 -2.20 -7.89 -4.91
CA SER A 94 -2.95 -9.14 -4.92
C SER A 94 -3.04 -9.75 -6.33
N GLU A 95 -3.11 -11.07 -6.42
CA GLU A 95 -3.37 -11.73 -7.71
C GLU A 95 -4.77 -11.40 -8.19
N ASN A 96 -4.92 -11.11 -9.48
CA ASN A 96 -6.21 -10.92 -10.10
C ASN A 96 -6.30 -11.66 -11.45
N PHE A 97 -7.27 -12.57 -11.58
CA PHE A 97 -7.52 -13.36 -12.79
C PHE A 97 -7.87 -12.51 -14.03
N PHE A 98 -8.31 -11.27 -13.83
CA PHE A 98 -8.61 -10.34 -14.92
C PHE A 98 -7.39 -9.52 -15.38
N GLU A 99 -6.19 -9.77 -14.82
CA GLU A 99 -4.94 -9.16 -15.26
C GLU A 99 -4.74 -9.32 -16.78
N GLY A 100 -4.27 -8.25 -17.42
CA GLY A 100 -4.03 -8.19 -18.86
C GLY A 100 -5.28 -7.96 -19.71
N LYS A 101 -6.45 -7.73 -19.10
CA LYS A 101 -7.68 -7.34 -19.80
C LYS A 101 -7.97 -5.87 -19.58
N THR A 102 -8.60 -5.22 -20.55
CA THR A 102 -9.34 -3.98 -20.30
C THR A 102 -10.54 -4.37 -19.44
N PHE A 103 -10.69 -3.83 -18.24
CA PHE A 103 -11.82 -4.12 -17.34
C PHE A 103 -12.63 -2.84 -17.11
N GLY A 104 -13.84 -2.77 -17.67
CA GLY A 104 -14.75 -1.64 -17.59
C GLY A 104 -16.20 -2.05 -17.90
N VAL A 105 -17.18 -1.34 -17.32
CA VAL A 105 -18.60 -1.59 -17.59
C VAL A 105 -18.88 -1.34 -19.07
N GLY A 106 -19.07 -2.41 -19.86
CA GLY A 106 -19.37 -2.33 -21.30
C GLY A 106 -18.34 -3.00 -22.23
N ASP A 107 -17.21 -3.49 -21.72
CA ASP A 107 -16.14 -4.12 -22.51
C ASP A 107 -16.44 -5.56 -22.99
N GLY A 108 -17.57 -6.14 -22.58
CA GLY A 108 -17.97 -7.50 -22.94
C GLY A 108 -17.30 -8.62 -22.13
N SER A 109 -16.41 -8.32 -21.18
CA SER A 109 -15.74 -9.31 -20.33
C SER A 109 -16.72 -10.16 -19.50
N LEU A 110 -17.81 -9.55 -19.03
CA LEU A 110 -18.91 -10.23 -18.31
C LEU A 110 -19.85 -11.04 -19.23
N ARG A 111 -19.77 -10.87 -20.55
CA ARG A 111 -20.58 -11.63 -21.52
C ARG A 111 -20.02 -13.03 -21.79
N ASN A 112 -18.81 -13.33 -21.33
CA ASN A 112 -18.21 -14.65 -21.50
C ASN A 112 -18.67 -15.61 -20.39
N PRO A 113 -19.42 -16.69 -20.70
CA PRO A 113 -19.93 -17.63 -19.70
C PRO A 113 -18.83 -18.27 -18.84
N SER A 114 -17.61 -18.38 -19.36
CA SER A 114 -16.46 -18.92 -18.62
C SER A 114 -16.00 -18.03 -17.45
N VAL A 115 -16.44 -16.76 -17.39
CA VAL A 115 -16.16 -15.83 -16.28
C VAL A 115 -17.10 -16.06 -15.10
N TRP A 116 -18.29 -16.61 -15.34
CA TRP A 116 -19.35 -16.74 -14.33
C TRP A 116 -19.00 -17.73 -13.21
N ARG A 117 -18.24 -18.80 -13.53
CA ARG A 117 -17.72 -19.73 -12.52
C ARG A 117 -16.79 -19.06 -11.52
N HIS A 118 -16.08 -18.01 -11.95
CA HIS A 118 -15.19 -17.26 -11.08
C HIS A 118 -16.01 -16.33 -10.17
N LEU A 119 -17.14 -15.81 -10.62
CA LEU A 119 -18.03 -14.94 -9.84
C LEU A 119 -18.91 -15.67 -8.82
N TRP A 120 -18.86 -17.01 -8.77
CA TRP A 120 -19.84 -17.83 -8.05
C TRP A 120 -19.68 -17.78 -6.52
N ASN A 121 -18.49 -17.51 -6.00
CA ASN A 121 -18.25 -17.39 -4.56
C ASN A 121 -17.57 -16.06 -4.21
N PRO A 122 -18.33 -15.06 -3.73
CA PRO A 122 -17.78 -13.76 -3.35
C PRO A 122 -16.96 -13.75 -2.05
N PHE A 123 -16.95 -14.87 -1.31
CA PHE A 123 -16.27 -14.99 -0.02
C PHE A 123 -14.96 -15.79 -0.09
N ARG A 124 -14.74 -16.53 -1.18
CA ARG A 124 -13.46 -17.12 -1.55
C ARG A 124 -13.21 -16.76 -3.01
N PRO A 125 -12.51 -15.66 -3.30
CA PRO A 125 -12.36 -15.22 -4.66
C PRO A 125 -11.61 -16.28 -5.44
N SER A 126 -12.31 -17.08 -6.26
CA SER A 126 -11.70 -18.02 -7.21
C SER A 126 -11.07 -17.30 -8.42
N TRP A 127 -10.79 -16.01 -8.23
CA TRP A 127 -10.25 -15.05 -9.19
C TRP A 127 -9.05 -14.28 -8.61
N GLY A 128 -8.54 -14.64 -7.43
CA GLY A 128 -7.42 -13.92 -6.81
C GLY A 128 -6.96 -14.48 -5.46
N GLU A 129 -6.04 -13.75 -4.83
CA GLU A 129 -5.46 -14.10 -3.52
C GLU A 129 -6.48 -13.88 -2.38
N ALA A 130 -6.55 -14.80 -1.42
CA ALA A 130 -7.45 -14.66 -0.26
C ALA A 130 -7.06 -13.42 0.58
N TYR A 131 -8.04 -12.59 0.95
CA TYR A 131 -7.79 -11.38 1.75
C TYR A 131 -7.07 -11.66 3.08
N THR A 132 -7.29 -12.83 3.69
CA THR A 132 -6.55 -13.23 4.89
C THR A 132 -5.07 -13.40 4.58
N HIS A 133 -4.70 -14.08 3.49
CA HIS A 133 -3.30 -14.24 3.09
C HIS A 133 -2.65 -12.89 2.75
N VAL A 134 -3.37 -12.00 2.04
CA VAL A 134 -2.91 -10.64 1.76
C VAL A 134 -2.66 -9.88 3.06
N ALA A 135 -3.60 -9.92 4.01
CA ALA A 135 -3.44 -9.27 5.31
C ALA A 135 -2.22 -9.80 6.06
N ASP A 136 -2.09 -11.13 6.13
CA ASP A 136 -1.05 -11.80 6.90
C ASP A 136 0.35 -11.47 6.34
N ARG A 137 0.55 -11.53 5.02
CA ARG A 137 1.86 -11.22 4.42
C ARG A 137 2.23 -9.74 4.56
N VAL A 138 1.28 -8.82 4.35
CA VAL A 138 1.57 -7.38 4.45
C VAL A 138 1.82 -6.98 5.91
N LEU A 139 1.04 -7.51 6.86
CA LEU A 139 1.27 -7.24 8.28
C LEU A 139 2.57 -7.87 8.80
N ALA A 140 3.01 -9.00 8.24
CA ALA A 140 4.35 -9.53 8.51
C ALA A 140 5.44 -8.56 8.02
N ALA A 141 5.30 -7.98 6.82
CA ALA A 141 6.23 -6.95 6.34
C ALA A 141 6.21 -5.68 7.20
N VAL A 142 5.03 -5.26 7.67
CA VAL A 142 4.88 -4.14 8.62
C VAL A 142 5.57 -4.43 9.94
N ALA A 143 5.40 -5.63 10.50
CA ALA A 143 6.04 -6.02 11.76
C ALA A 143 7.57 -6.01 11.63
N ASP A 144 8.11 -6.62 10.57
CA ASP A 144 9.56 -6.64 10.33
C ASP A 144 10.13 -5.23 10.11
N ALA A 145 9.39 -4.35 9.44
CA ALA A 145 9.81 -2.97 9.22
C ALA A 145 9.74 -2.14 10.50
N ARG A 146 8.72 -2.35 11.34
CA ARG A 146 8.61 -1.76 12.68
C ARG A 146 9.80 -2.17 13.54
N ASP A 147 10.14 -3.46 13.55
CA ASP A 147 11.23 -3.97 14.39
C ASP A 147 12.59 -3.47 13.89
N ALA A 148 12.78 -3.35 12.57
CA ALA A 148 13.96 -2.74 11.97
C ALA A 148 14.08 -1.22 12.24
N ALA A 149 12.95 -0.54 12.45
CA ALA A 149 12.87 0.90 12.74
C ALA A 149 12.45 1.18 14.19
N LEU A 150 12.87 0.34 15.15
CA LEU A 150 12.49 0.51 16.55
C LEU A 150 12.91 1.90 17.07
N GLY A 151 11.96 2.67 17.61
CA GLY A 151 12.18 4.06 18.03
C GLY A 151 12.16 5.11 16.91
N HIS A 152 12.03 4.68 15.65
CA HIS A 152 12.09 5.50 14.44
C HIS A 152 10.85 5.27 13.54
N GLU A 153 10.90 5.73 12.28
CA GLU A 153 9.84 5.52 11.30
C GLU A 153 10.32 4.67 10.11
N ALA A 154 9.39 3.91 9.51
CA ALA A 154 9.62 3.10 8.32
C ALA A 154 8.61 3.44 7.23
N VAL A 155 9.02 3.36 5.95
CA VAL A 155 8.14 3.52 4.80
C VAL A 155 8.12 2.24 3.97
N LEU A 156 6.92 1.76 3.65
CA LEU A 156 6.68 0.60 2.80
C LEU A 156 5.78 1.01 1.63
N VAL A 157 6.31 0.97 0.42
CA VAL A 157 5.56 1.29 -0.80
C VAL A 157 4.88 0.04 -1.35
N SER A 158 3.57 0.09 -1.51
CA SER A 158 2.73 -1.04 -1.93
C SER A 158 1.57 -0.55 -2.84
N HIS A 159 0.48 -1.32 -2.89
CA HIS A 159 -0.62 -1.17 -3.83
C HIS A 159 -1.96 -1.08 -3.12
N GLN A 160 -3.02 -0.82 -3.88
CA GLN A 160 -4.29 -0.39 -3.30
C GLN A 160 -4.91 -1.45 -2.37
N LEU A 161 -5.06 -2.69 -2.87
CA LEU A 161 -5.73 -3.74 -2.11
C LEU A 161 -4.89 -4.23 -0.91
N PRO A 162 -3.58 -4.51 -1.05
CA PRO A 162 -2.71 -4.85 0.08
C PRO A 162 -2.78 -3.84 1.23
N ILE A 163 -2.71 -2.54 0.93
CA ILE A 163 -2.75 -1.48 1.95
C ILE A 163 -4.12 -1.42 2.63
N GLU A 164 -5.21 -1.43 1.87
CA GLU A 164 -6.57 -1.39 2.43
C GLU A 164 -6.83 -2.60 3.35
N ILE A 165 -6.42 -3.79 2.92
CA ILE A 165 -6.64 -5.03 3.69
C ILE A 165 -5.80 -5.05 4.96
N ALA A 166 -4.52 -4.66 4.89
CA ALA A 166 -3.66 -4.52 6.06
C ALA A 166 -4.22 -3.49 7.05
N ARG A 167 -4.64 -2.33 6.55
CA ARG A 167 -5.30 -1.30 7.36
C ARG A 167 -6.56 -1.82 8.05
N ARG A 168 -7.45 -2.47 7.31
CA ARG A 168 -8.71 -3.01 7.86
C ARG A 168 -8.45 -4.02 8.97
N LYS A 169 -7.50 -4.93 8.75
CA LYS A 169 -7.09 -5.91 9.76
C LYS A 169 -6.51 -5.23 11.00
N ALA A 170 -5.66 -4.22 10.82
CA ALA A 170 -5.07 -3.43 11.91
C ALA A 170 -6.13 -2.64 12.71
N GLU A 171 -7.17 -2.12 12.05
CA GLU A 171 -8.29 -1.41 12.67
C GLU A 171 -9.38 -2.36 13.24
N GLY A 172 -9.19 -3.69 13.18
CA GLY A 172 -10.18 -4.68 13.65
C GLY A 172 -11.47 -4.75 12.82
N LYS A 173 -11.44 -4.25 11.58
CA LYS A 173 -12.58 -4.25 10.66
C LYS A 173 -12.69 -5.56 9.88
N THR A 174 -13.89 -5.83 9.35
CA THR A 174 -14.11 -6.94 8.41
C THR A 174 -13.17 -6.82 7.20
N LEU A 175 -12.65 -7.92 6.67
CA LEU A 175 -11.80 -7.83 5.46
C LEU A 175 -12.63 -7.64 4.19
N TRP A 176 -13.83 -8.21 4.16
CA TRP A 176 -14.78 -7.94 3.09
C TRP A 176 -15.21 -6.47 3.11
N HIS A 177 -15.19 -5.87 1.93
CA HIS A 177 -15.53 -4.47 1.75
C HIS A 177 -15.95 -4.20 0.31
N ARG A 178 -16.62 -3.07 0.09
CA ARG A 178 -16.90 -2.61 -1.27
C ARG A 178 -15.67 -1.90 -1.84
N PRO A 179 -15.19 -2.27 -3.05
CA PRO A 179 -14.01 -1.64 -3.66
C PRO A 179 -14.14 -0.12 -3.86
N ASP A 180 -15.34 0.41 -4.03
CA ASP A 180 -15.61 1.85 -4.25
C ASP A 180 -15.45 2.70 -2.99
N ARG A 181 -15.28 2.06 -1.83
CA ARG A 181 -15.15 2.74 -0.53
C ARG A 181 -13.75 2.61 0.08
N ARG A 182 -12.77 2.10 -0.68
CA ARG A 182 -11.39 1.98 -0.21
C ARG A 182 -10.79 3.35 0.08
N ARG A 183 -10.07 3.48 1.19
CA ARG A 183 -9.31 4.70 1.53
C ARG A 183 -7.84 4.46 1.23
N CYS A 184 -7.52 4.54 -0.06
CA CYS A 184 -6.16 4.32 -0.57
C CYS A 184 -6.00 5.02 -1.94
N ALA A 185 -5.98 6.34 -1.93
CA ALA A 185 -5.71 7.17 -3.12
C ALA A 185 -4.25 6.98 -3.61
N LEU A 186 -3.95 7.33 -4.86
CA LEU A 186 -2.58 7.29 -5.38
C LEU A 186 -1.65 8.16 -4.53
N ALA A 187 -0.45 7.67 -4.25
CA ALA A 187 0.51 8.30 -3.33
C ALA A 187 -0.04 8.65 -1.93
N SER A 188 -1.19 8.08 -1.54
CA SER A 188 -1.70 8.23 -0.17
C SER A 188 -0.82 7.48 0.82
N ILE A 189 -0.83 7.97 2.06
CA ILE A 189 -0.02 7.46 3.17
C ILE A 189 -0.96 6.99 4.27
N THR A 190 -0.89 5.72 4.63
CA THR A 190 -1.54 5.15 5.82
C THR A 190 -0.48 4.87 6.88
N SER A 191 -0.55 5.52 8.03
CA SER A 191 0.48 5.41 9.07
C SER A 191 -0.03 4.59 10.24
N LEU A 192 0.67 3.51 10.56
CA LEU A 192 0.42 2.65 11.72
C LEU A 192 1.37 3.07 12.83
N VAL A 193 0.82 3.64 13.92
CA VAL A 193 1.61 4.19 15.03
C VAL A 193 1.60 3.21 16.19
N TYR A 194 2.78 2.80 16.61
CA TYR A 194 3.00 1.84 17.69
C TYR A 194 3.66 2.50 18.90
N GLU A 195 3.23 2.11 20.09
CA GLU A 195 3.88 2.40 21.37
C GLU A 195 4.12 1.06 22.07
N GLU A 196 5.37 0.78 22.45
CA GLU A 196 5.76 -0.50 23.08
C GLU A 196 5.28 -1.73 22.29
N GLY A 197 5.34 -1.64 20.96
CA GLY A 197 4.90 -2.69 20.03
C GLY A 197 3.39 -2.82 19.85
N ARG A 198 2.58 -2.08 20.62
CA ARG A 198 1.11 -2.06 20.49
C ARG A 198 0.67 -0.97 19.53
N LEU A 199 -0.18 -1.32 18.56
CA LEU A 199 -0.81 -0.34 17.68
C LEU A 199 -1.76 0.56 18.49
N ILE A 200 -1.53 1.86 18.47
CA ILE A 200 -2.34 2.85 19.21
C ILE A 200 -3.17 3.73 18.29
N ARG A 201 -2.74 3.92 17.03
CA ARG A 201 -3.39 4.83 16.09
C ARG A 201 -3.12 4.44 14.64
N VAL A 202 -4.09 4.72 13.78
CA VAL A 202 -3.97 4.64 12.32
C VAL A 202 -4.32 5.99 11.72
N ASP A 203 -3.35 6.65 11.11
CA ASP A 203 -3.49 7.94 10.45
C ASP A 203 -3.56 7.78 8.92
N TYR A 204 -4.15 8.74 8.20
CA TYR A 204 -4.27 8.71 6.74
C TYR A 204 -4.11 10.09 6.12
N ALA A 205 -3.29 10.21 5.09
CA ALA A 205 -3.05 11.44 4.33
C ALA A 205 -3.14 11.20 2.81
N GLU A 206 -3.58 12.22 2.07
CA GLU A 206 -3.64 12.24 0.60
C GLU A 206 -2.76 13.39 0.06
N PRO A 207 -1.43 13.24 -0.02
CA PRO A 207 -0.52 14.30 -0.49
C PRO A 207 -0.88 14.88 -1.84
N ALA A 208 -1.35 14.02 -2.76
CA ALA A 208 -1.78 14.42 -4.11
C ALA A 208 -3.19 15.05 -4.14
N GLY A 209 -3.90 15.13 -3.01
CA GLY A 209 -5.26 15.68 -2.94
C GLY A 209 -6.22 15.04 -3.95
N GLU A 210 -7.01 15.87 -4.63
CA GLU A 210 -7.98 15.42 -5.63
C GLU A 210 -7.34 14.64 -6.79
N SER A 211 -6.12 14.99 -7.19
CA SER A 211 -5.41 14.31 -8.29
C SER A 211 -5.08 12.84 -7.97
N GLY A 212 -5.01 12.47 -6.68
CA GLY A 212 -4.79 11.10 -6.25
C GLY A 212 -6.05 10.21 -6.26
N ARG A 213 -7.24 10.80 -6.39
CA ARG A 213 -8.53 10.08 -6.28
C ARG A 213 -8.94 9.47 -7.63
N GLN A 214 -8.39 8.30 -7.97
CA GLN A 214 -8.88 7.54 -9.11
C GLN A 214 -10.30 6.98 -8.86
N ARG A 215 -11.20 7.18 -9.84
CA ARG A 215 -12.42 6.37 -9.98
C ARG A 215 -12.01 4.98 -10.43
N ILE A 216 -12.50 3.94 -9.76
CA ILE A 216 -12.05 2.54 -9.91
C ILE A 216 -11.99 2.14 -11.39
N GLY A 217 -10.79 1.84 -11.86
CA GLY A 217 -10.52 1.38 -13.21
C GLY A 217 -9.01 1.26 -13.41
N GLY A 218 -8.44 0.12 -13.01
CA GLY A 218 -7.04 -0.21 -13.32
C GLY A 218 -6.09 -0.43 -12.14
N ALA A 219 -6.58 -0.89 -10.98
CA ALA A 219 -5.74 -1.45 -9.91
C ALA A 219 -6.36 -2.76 -9.42
#